data_AF-A0A1W7D1A7-F1
#
_entry.id   AF-A0A1W7D1A7-F1
#
_cell.length_a   1.000
_cell.length_b   1.000
_cell.length_c   1.000
_cell.angle_alpha   90.00
_cell.angle_beta   90.00
_cell.angle_gamma   90.00
#
_symmetry.space_group_name_H-M   'P 1'
#
loop_
_entity.id
_entity.type
_entity.pdbx_description
1 polymer ?
#
loop_
_entity_poly.entity_id
_entity_poly.type
_entity_poly.pdbx_seq_one_letter_code
_entity_poly.pdbx_strand_id
1 'polypeptide(L)'
;MSAQNVPPDAQNAPTGARSAPPAGPGAPSGTPREARRVSQELGGPVLIEGPVEFVLDDGTVVRSDRPVVALCTCRRSRRFPFCDTSHRRRSKPPRRAPEREPGKAARVPEEPGAPEAGD
;
A
#
# COMPACT_ATOMS: atom_id res chain seq x y z
N MET A 1 -18.39 7.06 -64.62
CA MET A 1 -17.32 7.34 -63.63
C MET A 1 -17.98 7.54 -62.28
N SER A 2 -18.10 6.47 -61.49
CA SER A 2 -18.53 6.55 -60.08
C SER A 2 -17.46 5.88 -59.25
N ALA A 3 -16.92 6.66 -58.31
CA ALA A 3 -15.73 6.32 -57.55
C ALA A 3 -16.00 5.18 -56.56
N GLN A 4 -15.01 4.31 -56.50
CA GLN A 4 -14.76 3.30 -55.48
C GLN A 4 -14.56 3.98 -54.12
N ASN A 5 -15.05 3.40 -53.03
CA ASN A 5 -14.15 2.85 -52.01
C ASN A 5 -14.90 2.00 -50.96
N VAL A 6 -14.46 0.76 -50.81
CA VAL A 6 -14.90 -0.22 -49.81
C VAL A 6 -13.97 -0.07 -48.60
N PRO A 7 -14.45 -0.02 -47.34
CA PRO A 7 -13.57 0.08 -46.18
C PRO A 7 -12.83 -1.25 -45.94
N PRO A 8 -11.50 -1.27 -45.80
CA PRO A 8 -10.79 -2.43 -45.30
C PRO A 8 -10.62 -2.37 -43.78
N ASP A 9 -10.49 -3.57 -43.23
CA ASP A 9 -9.91 -3.91 -41.93
C ASP A 9 -10.82 -4.02 -40.70
N ALA A 10 -11.67 -5.05 -40.76
CA ALA A 10 -12.07 -5.79 -39.57
C ALA A 10 -11.05 -6.89 -39.27
N GLN A 11 -9.91 -6.55 -38.67
CA GLN A 11 -8.99 -7.53 -38.05
C GLN A 11 -8.35 -6.95 -36.78
N ASN A 12 -9.03 -7.12 -35.65
CA ASN A 12 -8.36 -7.14 -34.34
C ASN A 12 -9.05 -8.19 -33.46
N ALA A 13 -8.70 -9.45 -33.70
CA ALA A 13 -9.03 -10.56 -32.82
C ALA A 13 -8.18 -10.47 -31.53
N PRO A 14 -8.74 -10.82 -30.35
CA PRO A 14 -8.09 -10.57 -29.07
C PRO A 14 -6.83 -11.44 -28.89
N THR A 15 -5.72 -10.76 -28.60
CA THR A 15 -4.46 -11.37 -28.19
C THR A 15 -4.65 -12.13 -26.87
N GLY A 16 -4.72 -13.45 -26.98
CA GLY A 16 -4.23 -14.41 -25.99
C GLY A 16 -4.71 -14.24 -24.55
N ALA A 17 -5.91 -14.74 -24.24
CA ALA A 17 -6.20 -15.15 -22.87
C ALA A 17 -5.31 -16.34 -22.53
N ARG A 18 -4.22 -16.11 -21.78
CA ARG A 18 -3.50 -17.21 -21.13
C ARG A 18 -4.44 -17.79 -20.08
N SER A 19 -4.91 -19.01 -20.30
CA SER A 19 -5.66 -19.76 -19.28
C SER A 19 -4.86 -19.76 -17.98
N ALA A 20 -5.47 -19.26 -16.91
CA ALA A 20 -4.92 -19.42 -15.57
C ALA A 20 -4.75 -20.93 -15.28
N PRO A 21 -3.67 -21.35 -14.59
CA PRO A 21 -3.54 -22.73 -14.15
C PRO A 21 -4.72 -23.08 -13.22
N PRO A 22 -5.25 -24.30 -13.23
CA PRO A 22 -6.30 -24.69 -12.31
C PRO A 22 -5.80 -24.50 -10.87
N ALA A 23 -6.57 -23.76 -10.09
CA ALA A 23 -6.31 -23.57 -8.67
C ALA A 23 -6.22 -24.96 -8.01
N GLY A 24 -5.06 -25.28 -7.44
CA GLY A 24 -4.88 -26.50 -6.66
C GLY A 24 -5.83 -26.52 -5.45
N PRO A 25 -6.12 -27.71 -4.88
CA PRO A 25 -7.00 -27.83 -3.72
C PRO A 25 -6.29 -27.21 -2.51
N GLY A 26 -6.61 -25.96 -2.21
CA GLY A 26 -6.01 -25.23 -1.09
C GLY A 26 -6.18 -23.72 -1.10
N ALA A 27 -6.91 -23.14 -2.07
CA ALA A 27 -7.30 -21.74 -1.96
C ALA A 27 -8.13 -21.57 -0.67
N PRO A 28 -7.84 -20.58 0.19
CA PRO A 28 -8.66 -20.32 1.37
C PRO A 28 -10.05 -19.91 0.90
N SER A 29 -11.01 -20.84 0.99
CA SER A 29 -12.43 -20.62 0.68
C SER A 29 -13.13 -19.75 1.73
N GLY A 30 -12.42 -18.76 2.28
CA GLY A 30 -12.99 -17.77 3.18
C GLY A 30 -13.60 -16.64 2.37
N THR A 31 -14.78 -16.18 2.78
CA THR A 31 -15.25 -14.83 2.40
C THR A 31 -14.14 -13.83 2.74
N PRO A 32 -13.85 -12.83 1.87
CA PRO A 32 -12.88 -11.79 2.19
C PRO A 32 -13.24 -11.16 3.53
N ARG A 33 -12.38 -11.31 4.54
CA ARG A 33 -12.59 -10.65 5.82
C ARG A 33 -12.45 -9.14 5.59
N GLU A 34 -13.43 -8.38 6.04
CA GLU A 34 -13.36 -6.92 5.97
C GLU A 34 -12.07 -6.44 6.65
N ALA A 35 -11.30 -5.63 5.91
CA ALA A 35 -10.03 -5.12 6.40
C ALA A 35 -10.28 -4.21 7.60
N ARG A 36 -9.58 -4.46 8.70
CA ARG A 36 -9.66 -3.59 9.87
C ARG A 36 -8.86 -2.32 9.61
N ARG A 37 -9.48 -1.15 9.76
CA ARG A 37 -8.76 0.10 9.59
C ARG A 37 -7.77 0.30 10.75
N VAL A 38 -6.52 0.57 10.37
CA VAL A 38 -5.45 0.96 11.28
C VAL A 38 -4.83 2.26 10.78
N SER A 39 -4.70 3.25 11.67
CA SER A 39 -4.05 4.52 11.34
C SER A 39 -2.96 4.83 12.37
N GLN A 40 -1.86 5.40 11.91
CA GLN A 40 -0.72 5.75 12.76
C GLN A 40 -0.56 7.26 12.78
N GLU A 41 -0.57 7.85 13.97
CA GLU A 41 -0.24 9.26 14.14
C GLU A 41 1.27 9.43 14.29
N LEU A 42 1.85 10.40 13.59
CA LEU A 42 3.29 10.66 13.67
C LEU A 42 3.68 11.14 15.07
N GLY A 43 4.48 10.34 15.78
CA GLY A 43 4.82 10.59 17.19
C GLY A 43 3.68 10.29 18.18
N GLY A 44 2.56 9.76 17.70
CA GLY A 44 1.36 9.43 18.46
C GLY A 44 1.08 7.93 18.53
N PRO A 45 -0.10 7.56 19.04
CA PRO A 45 -0.52 6.16 19.10
C PRO A 45 -0.88 5.58 17.73
N VAL A 46 -1.01 4.26 17.69
CA VAL A 46 -1.71 3.57 16.59
C VAL A 46 -3.19 3.49 16.95
N LEU A 47 -4.07 3.96 16.07
CA LEU A 47 -5.52 3.88 16.22
C LEU A 47 -6.06 2.70 15.43
N ILE A 48 -6.87 1.87 16.09
CA ILE A 48 -7.48 0.66 15.52
C ILE A 48 -8.99 0.73 15.78
N GLU A 49 -9.80 0.40 14.78
CA GLU A 49 -11.23 0.18 14.98
C GLU A 49 -11.46 -1.03 15.92
N GLY A 50 -12.17 -0.84 17.02
CA GLY A 50 -12.42 -1.86 18.04
C GLY A 50 -13.79 -2.52 17.96
N PRO A 51 -14.04 -3.59 18.73
CA PRO A 51 -13.22 -4.10 19.83
C PRO A 51 -11.89 -4.73 19.39
N VAL A 52 -10.89 -4.72 20.26
CA VAL A 52 -9.61 -5.40 20.03
C VAL A 52 -9.17 -6.20 21.25
N GLU A 53 -8.52 -7.33 20.98
CA GLU A 53 -7.73 -8.09 21.94
C GLU A 53 -6.26 -7.96 21.58
N PHE A 54 -5.43 -7.76 22.60
CA PHE A 54 -4.00 -7.56 22.45
C PHE A 54 -3.27 -8.62 23.26
N VAL A 55 -2.44 -9.41 22.59
CA VAL A 55 -1.58 -10.43 23.20
C VAL A 55 -0.21 -9.81 23.39
N LEU A 56 0.24 -9.76 24.64
CA LEU A 56 1.57 -9.30 25.01
C LEU A 56 2.62 -10.41 24.82
N ASP A 57 3.89 -10.03 24.92
CA ASP A 57 5.03 -10.94 24.77
C ASP A 57 5.11 -11.99 25.89
N ASP A 58 4.56 -11.70 27.06
CA ASP A 58 4.39 -12.63 28.18
C ASP A 58 3.16 -13.56 28.03
N GLY A 59 2.39 -13.41 26.95
CA GLY A 59 1.14 -14.14 26.71
C GLY A 59 -0.09 -13.52 27.39
N THR A 60 0.06 -12.43 28.14
CA THR A 60 -1.08 -11.73 28.77
C THR A 60 -2.00 -11.17 27.67
N VAL A 61 -3.29 -11.45 27.79
CA VAL A 61 -4.32 -10.91 26.88
C VAL A 61 -5.06 -9.77 27.56
N VAL A 62 -5.09 -8.61 26.92
CA VAL A 62 -5.88 -7.46 27.36
C VAL A 62 -6.87 -7.05 26.28
N ARG A 63 -8.07 -6.66 26.68
CA ARG A 63 -9.18 -6.34 25.78
C ARG A 63 -9.64 -4.90 25.95
N SER A 64 -10.07 -4.30 24.83
CA SER A 64 -10.78 -3.02 24.83
C SER A 64 -11.98 -3.09 23.92
N ASP A 65 -13.16 -2.82 24.47
CA ASP A 65 -14.43 -2.78 23.73
C ASP A 65 -14.75 -1.40 23.13
N ARG A 66 -13.82 -0.45 23.22
CA ARG A 66 -13.99 0.87 22.62
C ARG A 66 -14.09 0.77 21.09
N PRO A 67 -14.93 1.60 20.44
CA PRO A 67 -15.05 1.61 18.98
C PRO A 67 -13.76 2.06 18.29
N VAL A 68 -12.93 2.87 18.95
CA VAL A 68 -11.57 3.19 18.52
C VAL A 68 -10.62 2.98 19.69
N VAL A 69 -9.55 2.23 19.44
CA VAL A 69 -8.54 1.85 20.42
C VAL A 69 -7.21 2.46 20.04
N ALA A 70 -6.59 3.18 20.99
CA ALA A 70 -5.29 3.80 20.82
C ALA A 70 -4.20 2.96 21.49
N LEU A 71 -3.31 2.37 20.70
CA LEU A 71 -2.16 1.60 21.18
C LEU A 71 -0.92 2.48 21.35
N CYS A 72 -0.21 2.24 22.44
CA CYS A 72 0.99 2.98 22.79
C CYS A 72 2.19 2.51 21.95
N THR A 73 2.79 3.44 21.22
CA THR A 73 4.05 3.24 20.49
C THR A 73 5.26 3.74 21.27
N CYS A 74 5.05 4.60 22.27
CA CYS A 74 6.13 5.28 22.99
C CYS A 74 6.61 4.59 24.26
N ARG A 75 5.98 3.47 24.65
CA ARG A 75 6.25 2.67 25.88
C ARG A 75 6.28 3.44 27.22
N ARG A 76 5.73 4.66 27.26
CA ARG A 76 5.64 5.48 28.48
C ARG A 76 4.29 5.42 29.17
N SER A 77 3.31 4.72 28.57
CA SER A 77 1.97 4.61 29.15
C SER A 77 2.01 3.83 30.45
N ARG A 78 1.32 4.35 31.48
CA ARG A 78 1.06 3.62 32.73
C ARG A 78 -0.01 2.55 32.58
N ARG A 79 -0.67 2.51 31.42
CA ARG A 79 -1.73 1.55 31.05
C ARG A 79 -1.36 0.79 29.79
N PHE A 80 -0.06 0.53 29.60
CA PHE A 80 0.42 -0.26 28.47
C PHE A 80 -0.38 -1.56 28.36
N PRO A 81 -0.84 -1.96 27.16
CA PRO A 81 -0.50 -1.46 25.83
C PRO A 81 -1.32 -0.24 25.35
N PHE A 82 -2.30 0.24 26.10
CA PHE A 82 -3.15 1.36 25.69
C PHE A 82 -2.48 2.72 25.90
N CYS A 83 -2.80 3.69 25.04
CA CYS A 83 -2.28 5.05 25.15
C CYS A 83 -3.00 5.85 26.26
N ASP A 84 -2.24 6.48 27.15
CA ASP A 84 -2.72 7.36 28.22
C ASP A 84 -2.27 8.83 28.02
N THR A 85 -1.95 9.20 26.79
CA THR A 85 -1.39 10.51 26.38
C THR A 85 0.03 10.83 26.84
N SER A 86 0.74 9.91 27.51
CA SER A 86 2.14 10.12 27.95
C SER A 86 3.12 10.50 26.83
N HIS A 87 2.79 10.23 25.56
CA HIS A 87 3.60 10.61 24.41
C HIS A 87 3.80 12.13 24.29
N ARG A 88 2.79 12.94 24.64
CA ARG A 88 2.76 14.40 24.49
C ARG A 88 3.85 15.12 25.29
N ARG A 89 4.32 14.52 26.38
CA ARG A 89 5.34 15.10 27.27
C ARG A 89 6.70 15.35 26.60
N ARG A 90 6.94 14.80 25.40
CA ARG A 90 8.18 15.00 24.62
C ARG A 90 7.94 14.95 23.11
N SER A 91 6.93 15.63 22.59
CA SER A 91 6.74 15.71 21.13
C SER A 91 7.99 16.33 20.47
N LYS A 92 8.95 15.52 20.03
CA LYS A 92 9.93 15.93 19.03
C LYS A 92 9.08 16.28 17.80
N PRO A 93 9.26 17.45 17.16
CA PRO A 93 8.49 17.75 15.96
C PRO A 93 8.66 16.60 14.96
N PRO A 94 7.59 16.26 14.21
CA PRO A 94 7.68 15.22 13.21
C PRO A 94 8.91 15.49 12.33
N ARG A 95 9.77 14.49 12.11
CA ARG A 95 10.74 14.62 11.03
C ARG A 95 9.90 14.80 9.77
N ARG A 96 10.00 15.95 9.11
CA ARG A 96 9.42 16.11 7.77
C ARG A 96 9.94 14.94 6.96
N ALA A 97 9.03 14.17 6.34
CA ALA A 97 9.43 13.31 5.25
C ALA A 97 10.20 14.20 4.26
N PRO A 98 11.32 13.74 3.65
CA PRO A 98 11.94 14.52 2.59
C PRO A 98 10.84 14.81 1.57
N GLU A 99 10.63 16.10 1.28
CA GLU A 99 9.75 16.53 0.21
C GLU A 99 10.22 15.77 -1.04
N ARG A 100 9.33 14.99 -1.65
CA ARG A 100 9.61 14.40 -2.96
C ARG A 100 9.72 15.59 -3.90
N GLU A 101 10.95 15.99 -4.23
CA GLU A 101 11.17 17.04 -5.23
C GLU A 101 10.52 16.59 -6.56
N PRO A 102 9.53 17.33 -7.09
CA PRO A 102 9.08 17.09 -8.44
C PRO A 102 10.19 17.58 -9.38
N GLY A 103 10.86 16.67 -10.09
CA GLY A 103 11.65 17.06 -11.26
C GLY A 103 13.14 16.74 -11.28
N LYS A 104 13.59 15.59 -10.75
CA LYS A 104 14.82 14.97 -11.30
C LYS A 104 14.44 13.92 -12.32
N ALA A 105 14.13 14.39 -13.54
CA ALA A 105 14.18 13.54 -14.72
C ALA A 105 15.56 12.89 -14.76
N ALA A 106 15.59 11.56 -14.62
CA ALA A 106 16.78 10.79 -14.96
C ALA A 106 17.12 11.14 -16.41
N ARG A 107 18.31 11.71 -16.62
CA ARG A 107 18.85 11.89 -17.97
C ARG A 107 18.96 10.49 -18.58
N VAL A 108 18.24 10.26 -19.68
CA VAL A 108 18.49 9.12 -20.57
C VAL A 108 19.92 9.25 -21.09
N PRO A 109 20.75 8.19 -21.05
CA PRO A 109 22.00 8.17 -21.81
C PRO A 109 21.66 8.24 -23.30
N GLU A 110 22.27 9.19 -24.01
CA GLU A 110 22.21 9.28 -25.47
C GLU A 110 23.07 8.14 -26.05
N GLU A 111 22.47 7.27 -26.85
CA GLU A 111 23.17 6.21 -27.57
C GLU A 111 24.01 6.84 -28.70
N PRO A 112 25.33 6.58 -28.80
CA PRO A 112 26.13 7.11 -29.89
C PRO A 112 25.75 6.42 -31.21
N GLY A 113 25.23 7.21 -32.14
CA GLY A 113 24.85 6.78 -33.48
C GLY A 113 26.03 6.21 -34.27
N ALA A 114 25.81 5.06 -34.89
CA ALA A 114 26.71 4.49 -35.89
C ALA A 114 26.66 5.34 -37.18
N PRO A 115 27.79 5.60 -37.87
CA PRO A 115 27.75 6.15 -39.22
C PRO A 115 27.46 5.05 -40.24
N GLU A 116 26.39 5.24 -41.01
CA GLU A 116 26.06 4.45 -42.21
C GLU A 116 26.96 4.83 -43.41
N ALA A 117 27.10 3.87 -44.33
CA ALA A 117 27.95 3.89 -45.52
C ALA A 117 27.31 4.55 -46.76
N GLY A 118 28.15 4.96 -47.73
CA GLY A 118 27.81 5.39 -49.10
C GLY A 118 28.61 6.65 -49.48
N ASP A 119 29.33 6.78 -50.60
CA ASP A 119 29.17 6.27 -51.98
C ASP A 119 30.50 5.67 -52.52
#